data_AF-A0A849ZIT9-F1
#
_entry.id   AF-A0A849ZIT9-F1
#
_cell.length_a   1.000
_cell.length_b   1.000
_cell.length_c   1.000
_cell.angle_alpha   90.00
_cell.angle_beta   90.00
_cell.angle_gamma   90.00
#
_symmetry.space_group_name_H-M   'P 1'
#
loop_
_entity.id
_entity.type
_entity.pdbx_description
1 polymer ?
#
loop_
_entity_poly.entity_id
_entity_poly.type
_entity_poly.pdbx_seq_one_letter_code
_entity_poly.pdbx_strand_id
1 'polypeptide(L)'
;MRRRGAIRRGFLAGLGLFALAGGFSVWRQMEYVRNMRPYRPYLSISLFPGARQTEMVRTLSLGYDHMASVFLWLRTIQDFGGQFRDPFALRSLSSAFWGIVTLDPHFTEAYDFGGLVLGDEGGDLGRWLERVHPDGTHGGWPMLRTEAEAYASAEWMVEETLRLHEYGIEHDPDHYRSAYNAAYTCLMTLREPERAIPYAEVATLKSDCPDWVQGTIPYLRGRSGEFRVALSLWFSQLRDAIRNGDELGISIRTSKIAEDGVNAWNSRILTDAMNLWAAFHGGALPESVEQIGRDGFLAYSTEDILASIAAWREAHGTVDMPPGLTTLAREGFFPLDPAHPPERLRFFDFARYAEDVQTLIETATPFARITEQELGLEKYLTVENRLPDCPLNLHYLMSGNRTGIDRIALLGGIGYVIDRVDRQVRDTNRLFEDTARDLVAIVNRLREHRVASGAYPATIDELFSPGLAPLERGTGQPFAYDPATGIVRSVYFPQPELVIDPMEGVDPFLMGQPRPLDERPRPATASPEASRQS
;
A
#
# COMPACT_ATOMS: atom_id res chain seq x y z
N MET A 1 52.11 -26.44 59.46
CA MET A 1 51.78 -27.27 58.26
C MET A 1 50.33 -27.75 58.20
N ARG A 2 49.74 -28.39 59.23
CA ARG A 2 48.39 -29.02 59.19
C ARG A 2 47.26 -28.20 58.51
N ARG A 3 47.19 -26.88 58.72
CA ARG A 3 46.14 -25.99 58.14
C ARG A 3 46.11 -25.98 56.59
N ARG A 4 47.27 -26.04 55.91
CA ARG A 4 47.33 -26.08 54.42
C ARG A 4 46.76 -27.38 53.85
N GLY A 5 46.84 -28.49 54.59
CA GLY A 5 46.27 -29.78 54.20
C GLY A 5 44.75 -29.87 54.37
N ALA A 6 44.14 -29.02 55.19
CA ALA A 6 42.67 -28.91 55.27
C ALA A 6 42.12 -28.17 54.04
N ILE A 7 42.69 -27.02 53.70
CA ILE A 7 42.27 -26.18 52.57
C ILE A 7 42.38 -26.94 51.24
N ARG A 8 43.51 -27.63 50.98
CA ARG A 8 43.67 -28.45 49.77
C ARG A 8 42.62 -29.57 49.65
N ARG A 9 42.24 -30.22 50.76
CA ARG A 9 41.20 -31.26 50.74
C ARG A 9 39.81 -30.68 50.50
N GLY A 10 39.48 -29.53 51.10
CA GLY A 10 38.23 -28.82 50.84
C GLY A 10 38.10 -28.38 49.37
N PHE A 11 39.17 -27.81 48.81
CA PHE A 11 39.19 -27.40 47.40
C PHE A 11 39.01 -28.58 46.44
N LEU A 12 39.74 -29.69 46.65
CA LEU A 12 39.61 -30.89 45.81
C LEU A 12 38.21 -31.53 45.94
N ALA A 13 37.61 -31.54 47.13
CA ALA A 13 36.23 -32.00 47.32
C ALA A 13 35.21 -31.11 46.60
N GLY A 14 35.38 -29.79 46.65
CA GLY A 14 34.55 -28.83 45.92
C GLY A 14 34.67 -29.00 44.39
N LEU A 15 35.90 -29.17 43.88
CA LEU A 15 36.14 -29.44 42.46
C LEU A 15 35.49 -30.76 42.01
N GLY A 16 35.56 -31.81 42.85
CA GLY A 16 34.90 -33.09 42.60
C GLY A 16 33.38 -32.98 42.57
N LEU A 17 32.78 -32.25 43.51
CA LEU A 17 31.33 -31.97 43.51
C LEU A 17 30.90 -31.17 42.28
N PHE A 18 31.67 -30.15 41.88
CA PHE A 18 31.39 -29.37 40.67
C PHE A 18 31.48 -30.22 39.39
N ALA A 19 32.51 -31.07 39.28
CA ALA A 19 32.66 -31.99 38.15
C ALA A 19 31.53 -33.04 38.10
N LEU A 20 31.09 -33.55 39.26
CA LEU A 20 29.93 -34.46 39.35
C LEU A 20 28.62 -33.76 38.97
N ALA A 21 28.40 -32.52 39.41
CA ALA A 21 27.22 -31.74 39.03
C ALA A 21 27.20 -31.42 37.53
N GLY A 22 28.33 -30.99 36.96
CA GLY A 22 28.48 -30.77 35.52
C GLY A 22 28.30 -32.06 34.71
N GLY A 23 28.92 -33.15 35.14
CA GLY A 23 28.77 -34.47 34.51
C GLY A 23 27.33 -35.00 34.58
N PHE A 24 26.63 -34.81 35.69
CA PHE A 24 25.21 -35.15 35.83
C PHE A 24 24.33 -34.27 34.94
N SER A 25 24.60 -32.97 34.84
CA SER A 25 23.88 -32.06 33.95
C SER A 25 24.04 -32.46 32.48
N VAL A 26 25.27 -32.74 32.04
CA VAL A 26 25.54 -33.22 30.66
C VAL A 26 24.93 -34.60 30.43
N TRP A 27 25.00 -35.52 31.40
CA TRP A 27 24.36 -36.83 31.30
C TRP A 27 22.83 -36.72 31.18
N ARG A 28 22.19 -35.88 32.00
CA ARG A 28 20.74 -35.60 31.91
C ARG A 28 20.35 -34.95 30.59
N GLN A 29 21.17 -34.04 30.07
CA GLN A 29 20.95 -33.42 28.75
C GLN A 29 21.11 -34.45 27.62
N MET A 30 22.13 -35.31 27.66
CA MET A 30 22.33 -36.41 26.71
C MET A 30 21.24 -37.48 26.80
N GLU A 31 20.78 -37.81 28.01
CA GLU A 31 19.66 -38.71 28.24
C GLU A 31 18.36 -38.09 27.72
N TYR A 32 18.14 -36.79 27.92
CA TYR A 32 17.01 -36.06 27.34
C TYR A 32 17.07 -36.06 25.81
N VAL A 33 18.23 -35.80 25.19
CA VAL A 33 18.41 -35.87 23.72
C VAL A 33 18.23 -37.29 23.17
N ARG A 34 18.63 -38.34 23.92
CA ARG A 34 18.41 -39.74 23.52
C ARG A 34 16.96 -40.20 23.71
N ASN A 35 16.29 -39.69 24.73
CA ASN A 35 14.89 -40.02 25.07
C ASN A 35 13.88 -39.06 24.43
N MET A 36 14.32 -37.97 23.78
CA MET A 36 13.60 -37.30 22.72
C MET A 36 13.36 -38.32 21.60
N ARG A 37 12.23 -39.03 21.71
CA ARG A 37 11.68 -39.78 20.58
C ARG A 37 11.53 -38.82 19.40
N PRO A 38 11.61 -39.31 18.15
CA PRO A 38 11.32 -38.48 16.96
C PRO A 38 9.90 -37.87 16.95
N TYR A 39 9.04 -38.24 17.90
CA TYR A 39 7.81 -37.51 18.22
C TYR A 39 8.10 -36.16 18.89
N ARG A 40 8.15 -35.11 18.07
CA ARG A 40 8.04 -33.68 18.43
C ARG A 40 9.11 -33.18 19.43
N PRO A 41 10.39 -33.03 19.03
CA PRO A 41 11.39 -32.25 19.79
C PRO A 41 11.05 -30.75 19.91
N TYR A 42 10.03 -30.30 19.19
CA TYR A 42 9.49 -28.94 19.08
C TYR A 42 8.29 -28.68 20.04
N LEU A 43 8.11 -29.49 21.08
CA LEU A 43 6.94 -29.42 21.97
C LEU A 43 6.99 -28.28 23.02
N SER A 44 7.70 -27.18 22.76
CA SER A 44 8.04 -26.21 23.81
C SER A 44 7.55 -24.78 23.60
N ILE A 45 7.27 -24.29 22.38
CA ILE A 45 6.63 -22.96 22.27
C ILE A 45 5.19 -23.00 22.79
N SER A 46 4.53 -24.15 22.72
CA SER A 46 3.20 -24.35 23.33
C SER A 46 3.17 -24.25 24.86
N LEU A 47 4.33 -24.06 25.51
CA LEU A 47 4.46 -23.71 26.93
C LEU A 47 4.55 -22.19 27.17
N PHE A 48 4.61 -21.38 26.11
CA PHE A 48 4.62 -19.90 26.14
C PHE A 48 3.40 -19.22 25.44
N PRO A 49 2.14 -19.69 25.61
CA PRO A 49 0.96 -18.95 25.15
C PRO A 49 0.63 -17.69 26.01
N GLY A 50 1.16 -16.53 25.61
CA GLY A 50 0.54 -15.21 25.84
C GLY A 50 1.20 -14.27 26.86
N ALA A 51 0.68 -13.04 26.91
CA ALA A 51 1.30 -11.86 27.55
C ALA A 51 1.82 -12.07 29.00
N ARG A 52 1.12 -12.86 29.83
CA ARG A 52 1.58 -13.17 31.21
C ARG A 52 2.91 -13.92 31.26
N GLN A 53 3.21 -14.75 30.26
CA GLN A 53 4.48 -15.46 30.20
C GLN A 53 5.56 -14.59 29.56
N THR A 54 5.21 -13.65 28.69
CA THR A 54 6.13 -12.61 28.21
C THR A 54 6.66 -11.77 29.38
N GLU A 55 5.77 -11.35 30.31
CA GLU A 55 6.16 -10.67 31.55
C GLU A 55 7.04 -11.57 32.45
N MET A 56 6.74 -12.88 32.52
CA MET A 56 7.58 -13.86 33.22
C MET A 56 8.97 -14.01 32.56
N VAL A 57 9.06 -14.08 31.23
CA VAL A 57 10.32 -14.16 30.48
C VAL A 57 11.13 -12.87 30.66
N ARG A 58 10.51 -11.69 30.60
CA ARG A 58 11.14 -10.41 30.93
C ARG A 58 11.67 -10.37 32.37
N THR A 59 10.92 -10.94 33.32
CA THR A 59 11.38 -11.04 34.72
C THR A 59 12.56 -12.03 34.86
N LEU A 60 12.53 -13.15 34.15
CA LEU A 60 13.57 -14.18 34.16
C LEU A 60 14.81 -13.80 33.32
N SER A 61 14.70 -12.86 32.38
CA SER A 61 15.82 -12.32 31.61
C SER A 61 16.79 -11.54 32.49
N LEU A 62 16.34 -11.05 33.67
CA LEU A 62 17.07 -10.15 34.55
C LEU A 62 17.55 -8.87 33.85
N GLY A 63 16.78 -8.39 32.86
CA GLY A 63 17.09 -7.21 32.05
C GLY A 63 17.87 -7.50 30.76
N TYR A 64 18.18 -8.76 30.46
CA TYR A 64 18.76 -9.19 29.18
C TYR A 64 17.69 -9.48 28.11
N ASP A 65 16.72 -8.57 27.95
CA ASP A 65 15.50 -8.80 27.14
C ASP A 65 15.82 -9.07 25.66
N HIS A 66 16.75 -8.33 25.04
CA HIS A 66 17.24 -8.60 23.68
C HIS A 66 17.89 -9.99 23.53
N MET A 67 18.60 -10.49 24.55
CA MET A 67 19.15 -11.85 24.49
C MET A 67 18.03 -12.89 24.61
N ALA A 68 17.01 -12.63 25.44
CA ALA A 68 15.84 -13.48 25.57
C ALA A 68 14.99 -13.51 24.28
N SER A 69 14.83 -12.38 23.60
CA SER A 69 14.14 -12.28 22.30
C SER A 69 14.89 -13.09 21.21
N VAL A 70 16.22 -12.99 21.13
CA VAL A 70 17.05 -13.85 20.25
C VAL A 70 16.85 -15.35 20.55
N PHE A 71 16.79 -15.76 21.82
CA PHE A 71 16.55 -17.17 22.15
C PHE A 71 15.14 -17.64 21.77
N LEU A 72 14.10 -16.83 21.98
CA LEU A 72 12.74 -17.14 21.52
C LEU A 72 12.67 -17.17 19.98
N TRP A 73 13.35 -16.27 19.29
CA TRP A 73 13.44 -16.23 17.83
C TRP A 73 14.05 -17.50 17.24
N LEU A 74 15.23 -17.91 17.72
CA LEU A 74 15.87 -19.15 17.30
C LEU A 74 14.97 -20.37 17.53
N ARG A 75 14.18 -20.37 18.60
CA ARG A 75 13.22 -21.43 18.86
C ARG A 75 12.00 -21.36 17.94
N THR A 76 11.51 -20.17 17.61
CA THR A 76 10.37 -19.93 16.71
C THR A 76 10.65 -20.46 15.31
N ILE A 77 11.85 -20.21 14.76
CA ILE A 77 12.28 -20.78 13.48
C ILE A 77 12.29 -22.33 13.52
N GLN A 78 12.81 -22.91 14.61
CA GLN A 78 12.88 -24.37 14.76
C GLN A 78 11.49 -25.02 14.81
N ASP A 79 10.57 -24.46 15.61
CA ASP A 79 9.23 -25.00 15.79
C ASP A 79 8.38 -24.81 14.52
N PHE A 80 8.56 -23.70 13.77
CA PHE A 80 7.99 -23.50 12.44
C PHE A 80 8.47 -24.60 11.47
N GLY A 81 9.78 -24.74 11.29
CA GLY A 81 10.36 -25.76 10.41
C GLY A 81 10.04 -27.21 10.81
N GLY A 82 9.65 -27.42 12.07
CA GLY A 82 9.29 -28.73 12.62
C GLY A 82 7.80 -29.09 12.58
N GLN A 83 6.87 -28.11 12.60
CA GLN A 83 5.44 -28.35 12.85
C GLN A 83 4.45 -27.57 11.98
N PHE A 84 4.89 -26.78 10.98
CA PHE A 84 4.04 -25.86 10.23
C PHE A 84 2.66 -26.40 9.71
N ARG A 85 2.52 -27.71 9.45
CA ARG A 85 1.25 -28.32 8.99
C ARG A 85 0.18 -28.53 10.07
N ASP A 86 0.46 -28.24 11.34
CA ASP A 86 -0.50 -28.37 12.44
C ASP A 86 -1.11 -26.97 12.74
N PRO A 87 -2.42 -26.72 12.54
CA PRO A 87 -3.02 -25.41 12.81
C PRO A 87 -2.80 -24.91 14.25
N PHE A 88 -2.64 -25.81 15.22
CA PHE A 88 -2.28 -25.42 16.59
C PHE A 88 -0.87 -24.84 16.70
N ALA A 89 0.04 -25.17 15.78
CA ALA A 89 1.38 -24.59 15.73
C ALA A 89 1.33 -23.10 15.37
N LEU A 90 0.42 -22.65 14.49
CA LEU A 90 0.31 -21.24 14.12
C LEU A 90 -0.07 -20.33 15.31
N ARG A 91 -1.03 -20.74 16.14
CA ARG A 91 -1.34 -20.04 17.41
C ARG A 91 -0.14 -19.98 18.35
N SER A 92 0.64 -21.07 18.40
CA SER A 92 1.87 -21.14 19.19
C SER A 92 2.94 -20.18 18.66
N LEU A 93 3.10 -20.09 17.33
CA LEU A 93 4.04 -19.19 16.66
C LEU A 93 3.64 -17.73 16.81
N SER A 94 2.35 -17.37 16.65
CA SER A 94 1.81 -16.04 16.97
C SER A 94 2.16 -15.62 18.41
N SER A 95 1.93 -16.51 19.38
CA SER A 95 2.30 -16.25 20.78
C SER A 95 3.82 -16.02 20.96
N ALA A 96 4.65 -16.71 20.17
CA ALA A 96 6.10 -16.54 20.19
C ALA A 96 6.55 -15.21 19.58
N PHE A 97 5.99 -14.82 18.43
CA PHE A 97 6.25 -13.53 17.80
C PHE A 97 5.90 -12.37 18.74
N TRP A 98 4.72 -12.40 19.37
CA TRP A 98 4.36 -11.44 20.42
C TRP A 98 5.34 -11.44 21.59
N GLY A 99 5.80 -12.63 22.02
CA GLY A 99 6.83 -12.76 23.06
C GLY A 99 8.15 -12.09 22.66
N ILE A 100 8.59 -12.24 21.42
CA ILE A 100 9.82 -11.65 20.87
C ILE A 100 9.69 -10.13 20.79
N VAL A 101 8.67 -9.61 20.11
CA VAL A 101 8.53 -8.15 19.87
C VAL A 101 8.18 -7.37 21.14
N THR A 102 7.56 -8.01 22.15
CA THR A 102 7.35 -7.36 23.45
C THR A 102 8.66 -7.29 24.25
N LEU A 103 9.54 -8.29 24.14
CA LEU A 103 10.86 -8.23 24.79
C LEU A 103 11.78 -7.22 24.09
N ASP A 104 11.72 -7.18 22.76
CA ASP A 104 12.51 -6.29 21.93
C ASP A 104 11.70 -5.78 20.74
N PRO A 105 11.09 -4.58 20.83
CA PRO A 105 10.29 -4.02 19.75
C PRO A 105 11.08 -3.63 18.49
N HIS A 106 12.41 -3.58 18.55
CA HIS A 106 13.25 -3.32 17.38
C HIS A 106 13.73 -4.62 16.69
N PHE A 107 13.16 -5.78 17.05
CA PHE A 107 13.48 -7.07 16.43
C PHE A 107 12.75 -7.21 15.08
N THR A 108 13.20 -6.44 14.07
CA THR A 108 12.55 -6.29 12.75
C THR A 108 12.19 -7.63 12.08
N GLU A 109 13.07 -8.63 12.20
CA GLU A 109 12.94 -9.95 11.61
C GLU A 109 11.75 -10.74 12.16
N ALA A 110 11.30 -10.44 13.39
CA ALA A 110 10.13 -11.08 13.99
C ALA A 110 8.83 -10.56 13.38
N TYR A 111 8.79 -9.30 12.95
CA TYR A 111 7.68 -8.74 12.18
C TYR A 111 7.71 -9.27 10.75
N ASP A 112 8.86 -9.17 10.06
CA ASP A 112 9.02 -9.64 8.67
C ASP A 112 8.62 -11.12 8.52
N PHE A 113 9.13 -12.00 9.40
CA PHE A 113 8.83 -13.43 9.36
C PHE A 113 7.47 -13.76 9.99
N GLY A 114 7.00 -12.99 10.98
CA GLY A 114 5.65 -13.09 11.50
C GLY A 114 4.60 -12.85 10.40
N GLY A 115 4.81 -11.83 9.56
CA GLY A 115 3.97 -11.52 8.41
C GLY A 115 3.91 -12.63 7.37
N LEU A 116 5.05 -13.24 7.05
CA LEU A 116 5.10 -14.41 6.16
C LEU A 116 4.38 -15.64 6.77
N VAL A 117 4.66 -15.96 8.03
CA VAL A 117 4.21 -17.20 8.68
C VAL A 117 2.73 -17.16 9.07
N LEU A 118 2.25 -16.04 9.59
CA LEU A 118 0.85 -15.87 10.00
C LEU A 118 0.00 -15.38 8.83
N GLY A 119 0.45 -14.35 8.11
CA GLY A 119 -0.28 -13.75 7.00
C GLY A 119 -0.39 -14.69 5.81
N ASP A 120 0.68 -14.82 5.02
CA ASP A 120 0.63 -15.58 3.77
C ASP A 120 0.38 -17.07 3.99
N GLU A 121 1.26 -17.71 4.76
CA GLU A 121 1.26 -19.15 5.00
C GLU A 121 0.08 -19.60 5.89
N GLY A 122 -0.24 -18.85 6.94
CA GLY A 122 -1.40 -19.10 7.80
C GLY A 122 -2.73 -18.79 7.11
N GLY A 123 -2.81 -17.71 6.34
CA GLY A 123 -3.99 -17.34 5.55
C GLY A 123 -4.29 -18.35 4.43
N ASP A 124 -3.28 -18.88 3.74
CA ASP A 124 -3.48 -19.95 2.75
C ASP A 124 -3.90 -21.28 3.38
N LEU A 125 -3.41 -21.62 4.57
CA LEU A 125 -3.89 -22.79 5.31
C LEU A 125 -5.37 -22.62 5.73
N GLY A 126 -5.77 -21.45 6.23
CA GLY A 126 -7.16 -21.14 6.55
C GLY A 126 -8.07 -21.29 5.32
N ARG A 127 -7.71 -20.64 4.20
CA ARG A 127 -8.43 -20.75 2.91
C ARG A 127 -8.47 -22.18 2.36
N TRP A 128 -7.48 -23.02 2.69
CA TRP A 128 -7.51 -24.43 2.32
C TRP A 128 -8.48 -25.24 3.19
N LEU A 129 -8.46 -25.02 4.51
CA LEU A 129 -9.40 -25.65 5.44
C LEU A 129 -10.86 -25.31 5.10
N GLU A 130 -11.16 -24.04 4.84
CA GLU A 130 -12.48 -23.53 4.42
C GLU A 130 -12.98 -24.22 3.14
N ARG A 131 -12.09 -24.44 2.15
CA ARG A 131 -12.43 -25.11 0.88
C ARG A 131 -12.64 -26.62 1.01
N VAL A 132 -11.89 -27.29 1.90
CA VAL A 132 -11.97 -28.75 2.09
C VAL A 132 -13.11 -29.15 3.03
N HIS A 133 -13.51 -28.27 3.95
CA HIS A 133 -14.59 -28.49 4.92
C HIS A 133 -15.64 -27.36 4.92
N PRO A 134 -16.32 -27.09 3.78
CA PRO A 134 -17.24 -25.96 3.64
C PRO A 134 -18.52 -26.08 4.49
N ASP A 135 -18.82 -27.26 5.02
CA ASP A 135 -19.94 -27.55 5.92
C ASP A 135 -19.53 -27.54 7.41
N GLY A 136 -18.27 -27.20 7.71
CA GLY A 136 -17.68 -27.31 9.05
C GLY A 136 -17.54 -28.75 9.56
N THR A 137 -17.82 -29.78 8.74
CA THR A 137 -17.66 -31.18 9.17
C THR A 137 -16.24 -31.65 8.92
N HIS A 138 -15.35 -31.29 9.86
CA HIS A 138 -14.00 -31.83 9.92
C HIS A 138 -14.04 -33.34 10.17
N GLY A 139 -13.97 -34.11 9.07
CA GLY A 139 -14.12 -35.56 9.04
C GLY A 139 -13.19 -36.28 10.02
N GLY A 140 -13.72 -36.64 11.19
CA GLY A 140 -13.01 -37.41 12.21
C GLY A 140 -12.20 -36.60 13.25
N TRP A 141 -12.26 -35.27 13.28
CA TRP A 141 -11.55 -34.43 14.27
C TRP A 141 -12.49 -33.73 15.27
N PRO A 142 -13.15 -34.47 16.18
CA PRO A 142 -14.20 -33.93 17.06
C PRO A 142 -13.72 -32.95 18.16
N MET A 143 -12.44 -32.57 18.21
CA MET A 143 -11.88 -31.65 19.22
C MET A 143 -11.79 -30.17 18.79
N LEU A 144 -12.07 -29.81 17.54
CA LEU A 144 -11.84 -28.44 17.01
C LEU A 144 -13.04 -27.47 17.14
N ARG A 145 -14.22 -27.99 17.51
CA ARG A 145 -15.58 -27.45 17.24
C ARG A 145 -16.04 -26.09 17.80
N THR A 146 -15.20 -25.28 18.44
CA THR A 146 -15.68 -24.01 19.04
C THR A 146 -14.63 -22.90 19.10
N GLU A 147 -13.44 -23.16 19.64
CA GLU A 147 -12.38 -22.14 19.66
C GLU A 147 -11.42 -22.29 18.47
N ALA A 148 -11.00 -23.52 18.16
CA ALA A 148 -9.98 -23.74 17.13
C ALA A 148 -10.49 -23.39 15.72
N GLU A 149 -11.78 -23.55 15.44
CA GLU A 149 -12.40 -23.08 14.19
C GLU A 149 -12.39 -21.55 14.06
N ALA A 150 -12.56 -20.79 15.15
CA ALA A 150 -12.48 -19.33 15.15
C ALA A 150 -11.03 -18.79 15.04
N TYR A 151 -10.05 -19.52 15.58
CA TYR A 151 -8.63 -19.19 15.49
C TYR A 151 -7.93 -19.79 14.25
N ALA A 152 -8.62 -20.58 13.42
CA ALA A 152 -8.07 -21.17 12.20
C ALA A 152 -8.69 -20.58 10.91
N SER A 153 -9.57 -19.58 11.02
CA SER A 153 -10.00 -18.82 9.85
C SER A 153 -8.82 -18.05 9.25
N ALA A 154 -8.81 -17.91 7.92
CA ALA A 154 -7.80 -17.09 7.26
C ALA A 154 -7.83 -15.64 7.77
N GLU A 155 -9.03 -15.13 8.06
CA GLU A 155 -9.28 -13.79 8.60
C GLU A 155 -8.55 -13.55 9.93
N TRP A 156 -8.67 -14.46 10.93
CA TRP A 156 -8.00 -14.25 12.23
C TRP A 156 -6.48 -14.17 12.09
N MET A 157 -5.89 -15.06 11.29
CA MET A 157 -4.44 -15.09 11.06
C MET A 157 -3.92 -13.78 10.46
N VAL A 158 -4.70 -13.20 9.54
CA VAL A 158 -4.33 -11.94 8.88
C VAL A 158 -4.56 -10.73 9.78
N GLU A 159 -5.67 -10.66 10.52
CA GLU A 159 -5.88 -9.60 11.52
C GLU A 159 -4.79 -9.62 12.61
N GLU A 160 -4.38 -10.80 13.07
CA GLU A 160 -3.29 -10.94 14.04
C GLU A 160 -1.93 -10.54 13.46
N THR A 161 -1.73 -10.75 12.16
CA THR A 161 -0.55 -10.26 11.42
C THR A 161 -0.54 -8.74 11.33
N LEU A 162 -1.68 -8.12 11.01
CA LEU A 162 -1.79 -6.67 10.94
C LEU A 162 -1.55 -6.03 12.31
N ARG A 163 -2.10 -6.59 13.40
CA ARG A 163 -1.78 -6.14 14.77
C ARG A 163 -0.31 -6.24 15.12
N LEU A 164 0.37 -7.31 14.69
CA LEU A 164 1.81 -7.48 14.91
C LEU A 164 2.57 -6.34 14.21
N HIS A 165 2.21 -6.02 12.96
CA HIS A 165 2.83 -4.91 12.24
C HIS A 165 2.45 -3.53 12.81
N GLU A 166 1.20 -3.29 13.22
CA GLU A 166 0.75 -2.06 13.88
C GLU A 166 1.54 -1.79 15.17
N TYR A 167 1.78 -2.83 15.98
CA TYR A 167 2.63 -2.74 17.15
C TYR A 167 4.06 -2.32 16.78
N GLY A 168 4.60 -2.83 15.67
CA GLY A 168 5.90 -2.41 15.12
C GLY A 168 5.91 -0.97 14.61
N ILE A 169 4.82 -0.49 14.00
CA ILE A 169 4.67 0.91 13.56
C ILE A 169 4.64 1.88 14.77
N GLU A 170 4.05 1.45 15.88
CA GLU A 170 3.98 2.23 17.12
C GLU A 170 5.33 2.27 17.86
N HIS A 171 6.03 1.14 17.96
CA HIS A 171 7.21 1.00 18.81
C HIS A 171 8.56 1.17 18.09
N ASP A 172 8.59 1.00 16.76
CA ASP A 172 9.75 1.29 15.90
C ASP A 172 9.35 2.28 14.77
N PRO A 173 8.86 3.49 15.12
CA PRO A 173 8.18 4.38 14.19
C PRO A 173 9.09 4.99 13.12
N ASP A 174 10.41 4.83 13.21
CA ASP A 174 11.36 5.32 12.21
C ASP A 174 11.65 4.30 11.10
N HIS A 175 11.21 3.05 11.24
CA HIS A 175 11.50 1.96 10.30
C HIS A 175 10.34 1.67 9.34
N TYR A 176 10.60 1.70 8.02
CA TYR A 176 9.55 1.52 7.01
C TYR A 176 8.92 0.11 6.97
N ARG A 177 9.64 -0.94 7.39
CA ARG A 177 9.26 -2.34 7.10
C ARG A 177 7.92 -2.76 7.68
N SER A 178 7.65 -2.43 8.95
CA SER A 178 6.39 -2.82 9.61
C SER A 178 5.17 -2.26 8.86
N ALA A 179 5.24 -0.99 8.43
CA ALA A 179 4.20 -0.36 7.63
C ALA A 179 4.12 -0.95 6.20
N TYR A 180 5.27 -1.18 5.55
CA TYR A 180 5.30 -1.79 4.23
C TYR A 180 4.73 -3.22 4.21
N ASN A 181 5.06 -4.02 5.22
CA ASN A 181 4.57 -5.39 5.35
C ASN A 181 3.07 -5.43 5.66
N ALA A 182 2.55 -4.53 6.52
CA ALA A 182 1.11 -4.39 6.70
C ALA A 182 0.38 -4.09 5.37
N ALA A 183 0.91 -3.16 4.57
CA ALA A 183 0.38 -2.89 3.23
C ALA A 183 0.46 -4.12 2.31
N TYR A 184 1.57 -4.86 2.36
CA TYR A 184 1.76 -6.10 1.60
C TYR A 184 0.74 -7.18 2.00
N THR A 185 0.51 -7.41 3.30
CA THR A 185 -0.48 -8.35 3.81
C THR A 185 -1.91 -7.98 3.39
N CYS A 186 -2.30 -6.70 3.48
CA CYS A 186 -3.59 -6.25 2.96
C CYS A 186 -3.72 -6.48 1.45
N LEU A 187 -2.67 -6.21 0.67
CA LEU A 187 -2.68 -6.39 -0.78
C LEU A 187 -2.70 -7.86 -1.22
N MET A 188 -1.82 -8.68 -0.67
CA MET A 188 -1.56 -10.04 -1.15
C MET A 188 -2.46 -11.06 -0.48
N THR A 189 -2.68 -10.92 0.82
CA THR A 189 -3.38 -11.90 1.64
C THR A 189 -4.89 -11.60 1.74
N LEU A 190 -5.29 -10.33 1.96
CA LEU A 190 -6.71 -9.93 1.95
C LEU A 190 -7.24 -9.58 0.56
N ARG A 191 -6.37 -9.09 -0.34
CA ARG A 191 -6.75 -8.48 -1.63
C ARG A 191 -7.56 -7.20 -1.50
N GLU A 192 -7.30 -6.44 -0.43
CA GLU A 192 -7.93 -5.17 -0.09
C GLU A 192 -6.94 -4.02 -0.34
N PRO A 193 -6.79 -3.53 -1.60
CA PRO A 193 -5.84 -2.46 -1.92
C PRO A 193 -6.18 -1.16 -1.18
N GLU A 194 -7.46 -0.88 -0.93
CA GLU A 194 -7.95 0.27 -0.17
C GLU A 194 -7.42 0.29 1.26
N ARG A 195 -7.38 -0.89 1.91
CA ARG A 195 -6.85 -1.06 3.27
C ARG A 195 -5.32 -1.02 3.31
N ALA A 196 -4.65 -1.42 2.22
CA ALA A 196 -3.20 -1.37 2.09
C ALA A 196 -2.64 0.06 1.95
N ILE A 197 -3.41 0.97 1.33
CA ILE A 197 -3.00 2.36 1.04
C ILE A 197 -2.48 3.14 2.27
N PRO A 198 -3.21 3.25 3.40
CA PRO A 198 -2.73 4.03 4.55
C PRO A 198 -1.42 3.47 5.15
N TYR A 199 -1.24 2.15 5.16
CA TYR A 199 0.02 1.54 5.60
C TYR A 199 1.17 1.85 4.62
N ALA A 200 0.93 1.82 3.31
CA ALA A 200 1.93 2.21 2.31
C ALA A 200 2.29 3.70 2.43
N GLU A 201 1.31 4.58 2.68
CA GLU A 201 1.53 6.00 2.96
C GLU A 201 2.43 6.18 4.19
N VAL A 202 2.13 5.51 5.31
CA VAL A 202 2.99 5.52 6.52
C VAL A 202 4.40 5.00 6.24
N ALA A 203 4.56 3.97 5.40
CA ALA A 203 5.87 3.45 5.01
C ALA A 203 6.67 4.48 4.19
N THR A 204 6.04 5.13 3.20
CA THR A 204 6.70 6.12 2.33
C THR A 204 7.18 7.38 3.05
N LEU A 205 6.63 7.67 4.23
CA LEU A 205 7.01 8.81 5.07
C LEU A 205 8.25 8.54 5.96
N LYS A 206 8.73 7.29 6.04
CA LYS A 206 9.89 6.96 6.88
C LYS A 206 11.21 7.37 6.22
N SER A 207 12.17 7.85 7.01
CA SER A 207 13.46 8.35 6.51
C SER A 207 14.37 7.26 5.94
N ASP A 208 14.13 6.00 6.29
CA ASP A 208 14.88 4.85 5.80
C ASP A 208 14.17 4.11 4.64
N CYS A 209 13.02 4.62 4.21
CA CYS A 209 12.20 4.04 3.16
C CYS A 209 12.93 4.03 1.80
N PRO A 210 13.14 2.85 1.18
CA PRO A 210 13.78 2.77 -0.12
C PRO A 210 12.93 3.37 -1.26
N ASP A 211 13.58 3.98 -2.25
CA ASP A 211 12.93 4.60 -3.42
C ASP A 211 11.94 3.68 -4.16
N TRP A 212 12.15 2.36 -4.12
CA TRP A 212 11.25 1.41 -4.78
C TRP A 212 9.90 1.25 -4.05
N VAL A 213 9.83 1.48 -2.73
CA VAL A 213 8.59 1.44 -1.94
C VAL A 213 7.66 2.60 -2.31
N GLN A 214 8.21 3.71 -2.79
CA GLN A 214 7.43 4.84 -3.32
C GLN A 214 6.53 4.40 -4.50
N GLY A 215 6.92 3.36 -5.25
CA GLY A 215 6.10 2.77 -6.32
C GLY A 215 4.89 1.97 -5.83
N THR A 216 4.79 1.64 -4.53
CA THR A 216 3.68 0.87 -3.97
C THR A 216 2.38 1.67 -3.93
N ILE A 217 2.40 2.97 -3.60
CA ILE A 217 1.18 3.80 -3.56
C ILE A 217 0.48 3.90 -4.92
N PRO A 218 1.14 4.31 -6.03
CA PRO A 218 0.47 4.37 -7.33
C PRO A 218 -0.02 2.99 -7.80
N TYR A 219 0.71 1.92 -7.49
CA TYR A 219 0.25 0.55 -7.75
C TYR A 219 -1.05 0.23 -6.98
N LEU A 220 -1.11 0.51 -5.67
CA LEU A 220 -2.29 0.26 -4.85
C LEU A 220 -3.49 1.10 -5.28
N ARG A 221 -3.28 2.40 -5.59
CA ARG A 221 -4.31 3.29 -6.13
C ARG A 221 -4.83 2.80 -7.49
N GLY A 222 -3.98 2.20 -8.33
CA GLY A 222 -4.42 1.55 -9.56
C GLY A 222 -5.30 0.32 -9.29
N ARG A 223 -4.95 -0.47 -8.27
CA ARG A 223 -5.71 -1.65 -7.83
C ARG A 223 -7.03 -1.32 -7.12
N SER A 224 -7.17 -0.18 -6.44
CA SER A 224 -8.45 0.32 -5.91
C SER A 224 -9.36 0.94 -6.98
N GLY A 225 -8.92 1.03 -8.24
CA GLY A 225 -9.67 1.65 -9.32
C GLY A 225 -9.48 3.17 -9.44
N GLU A 226 -8.64 3.79 -8.60
CA GLU A 226 -8.25 5.19 -8.68
C GLU A 226 -7.21 5.46 -9.78
N PHE A 227 -7.43 4.92 -10.99
CA PHE A 227 -6.46 4.92 -12.10
C PHE A 227 -5.90 6.31 -12.44
N ARG A 228 -6.70 7.37 -12.29
CA ARG A 228 -6.26 8.76 -12.52
C ARG A 228 -5.22 9.21 -11.49
N VAL A 229 -5.41 8.86 -10.22
CA VAL A 229 -4.46 9.15 -9.13
C VAL A 229 -3.19 8.33 -9.33
N ALA A 230 -3.33 7.04 -9.64
CA ALA A 230 -2.22 6.15 -9.96
C ALA A 230 -1.35 6.66 -11.11
N LEU A 231 -1.97 7.03 -12.25
CA LEU A 231 -1.26 7.58 -13.40
C LEU A 231 -0.56 8.91 -13.07
N SER A 232 -1.22 9.83 -12.36
CA SER A 232 -0.62 11.11 -11.97
C SER A 232 0.63 10.92 -11.10
N LEU A 233 0.56 10.00 -10.12
CA LEU A 233 1.68 9.64 -9.26
C LEU A 233 2.81 8.97 -10.07
N TRP A 234 2.50 8.00 -10.94
CA TRP A 234 3.51 7.38 -11.81
C TRP A 234 4.21 8.38 -12.74
N PHE A 235 3.48 9.33 -13.34
CA PHE A 235 4.07 10.38 -14.18
C PHE A 235 4.96 11.32 -13.37
N SER A 236 4.61 11.68 -12.13
CA SER A 236 5.51 12.47 -11.28
C SER A 236 6.81 11.71 -10.99
N GLN A 237 6.71 10.45 -10.60
CA GLN A 237 7.89 9.61 -10.35
C GLN A 237 8.75 9.43 -11.61
N LEU A 238 8.14 9.27 -12.80
CA LEU A 238 8.86 9.19 -14.06
C LEU A 238 9.63 10.49 -14.36
N ARG A 239 8.98 11.65 -14.17
CA ARG A 239 9.63 12.96 -14.32
C ARG A 239 10.83 13.11 -13.40
N ASP A 240 10.71 12.67 -12.15
CA ASP A 240 11.80 12.78 -11.18
C ASP A 240 12.94 11.79 -11.49
N ALA A 241 12.62 10.60 -12.02
CA ALA A 241 13.61 9.68 -12.59
C ALA A 241 14.40 10.31 -13.76
N ILE A 242 13.70 10.97 -14.69
CA ILE A 242 14.30 11.68 -15.84
C ILE A 242 15.23 12.81 -15.36
N ARG A 243 14.79 13.61 -14.38
CA ARG A 243 15.60 14.70 -13.79
C ARG A 243 16.89 14.20 -13.14
N ASN A 244 16.82 13.03 -12.50
CA ASN A 244 17.96 12.43 -11.78
C ASN A 244 18.86 11.56 -12.67
N GLY A 245 18.49 11.29 -13.93
CA GLY A 245 19.24 10.39 -14.81
C GLY A 245 19.11 8.91 -14.44
N ASP A 246 18.04 8.52 -13.73
CA ASP A 246 17.77 7.16 -13.27
C ASP A 246 17.20 6.30 -14.42
N GLU A 247 18.07 5.80 -15.30
CA GLU A 247 17.67 4.99 -16.48
C GLU A 247 16.80 3.77 -16.11
N LEU A 248 17.12 3.09 -15.01
CA LEU A 248 16.37 1.93 -14.56
C LEU A 248 14.97 2.33 -14.10
N GLY A 249 14.87 3.40 -13.29
CA GLY A 249 13.60 3.94 -12.86
C GLY A 249 12.76 4.53 -13.98
N ILE A 250 13.37 5.14 -15.00
CA ILE A 250 12.67 5.57 -16.23
C ILE A 250 12.02 4.34 -16.90
N SER A 251 12.78 3.26 -17.07
CA SER A 251 12.29 2.01 -17.68
C SER A 251 11.14 1.39 -16.87
N ILE A 252 11.33 1.21 -15.56
CA ILE A 252 10.31 0.65 -14.65
C ILE A 252 9.04 1.50 -14.67
N ARG A 253 9.16 2.82 -14.48
CA ARG A 253 7.99 3.70 -14.37
C ARG A 253 7.24 3.84 -15.70
N THR A 254 7.94 3.76 -16.84
CA THR A 254 7.31 3.72 -18.18
C THR A 254 6.52 2.43 -18.39
N SER A 255 7.08 1.26 -18.05
CA SER A 255 6.34 -0.03 -18.05
C SER A 255 5.12 0.05 -17.13
N LYS A 256 5.26 0.59 -15.92
CA LYS A 256 4.18 0.74 -14.94
C LYS A 256 3.05 1.65 -15.40
N ILE A 257 3.34 2.75 -16.10
CA ILE A 257 2.32 3.61 -16.73
C ILE A 257 1.52 2.84 -17.77
N ALA A 258 2.18 2.04 -18.61
CA ALA A 258 1.52 1.25 -19.65
C ALA A 258 0.68 0.10 -19.06
N GLU A 259 1.26 -0.69 -18.14
CA GLU A 259 0.67 -1.92 -17.59
C GLU A 259 -0.37 -1.63 -16.48
N ASP A 260 0.07 -1.05 -15.37
CA ASP A 260 -0.77 -0.86 -14.17
C ASP A 260 -1.63 0.42 -14.26
N GLY A 261 -1.28 1.35 -15.16
CA GLY A 261 -2.06 2.54 -15.47
C GLY A 261 -3.04 2.34 -16.62
N VAL A 262 -2.54 2.47 -17.85
CA VAL A 262 -3.37 2.54 -19.08
C VAL A 262 -4.10 1.22 -19.35
N ASN A 263 -3.39 0.09 -19.37
CA ASN A 263 -4.00 -1.21 -19.69
C ASN A 263 -5.00 -1.65 -18.61
N ALA A 264 -4.67 -1.51 -17.33
CA ALA A 264 -5.59 -1.81 -16.23
C ALA A 264 -6.86 -0.93 -16.28
N TRP A 265 -6.73 0.37 -16.54
CA TRP A 265 -7.87 1.28 -16.65
C TRP A 265 -8.77 0.94 -17.85
N ASN A 266 -8.18 0.72 -19.03
CA ASN A 266 -8.92 0.30 -20.23
C ASN A 266 -9.63 -1.04 -20.02
N SER A 267 -8.95 -2.00 -19.37
CA SER A 267 -9.55 -3.31 -19.05
C SER A 267 -10.76 -3.13 -18.14
N ARG A 268 -10.67 -2.27 -17.11
CA ARG A 268 -11.79 -2.00 -16.21
C ARG A 268 -12.97 -1.34 -16.93
N ILE A 269 -12.72 -0.32 -17.77
CA ILE A 269 -13.75 0.31 -18.61
C ILE A 269 -14.48 -0.73 -19.47
N LEU A 270 -13.73 -1.64 -20.12
CA LEU A 270 -14.30 -2.71 -20.93
C LEU A 270 -15.11 -3.70 -20.08
N THR A 271 -14.62 -4.13 -18.92
CA THR A 271 -15.35 -5.03 -18.01
C THR A 271 -16.65 -4.39 -17.50
N ASP A 272 -16.62 -3.13 -17.07
CA ASP A 272 -17.82 -2.43 -16.60
C ASP A 272 -18.85 -2.24 -17.72
N ALA A 273 -18.40 -1.89 -18.94
CA ALA A 273 -19.26 -1.79 -20.10
C ALA A 273 -19.86 -3.15 -20.54
N MET A 274 -19.07 -4.23 -20.49
CA MET A 274 -19.55 -5.60 -20.71
C MET A 274 -20.61 -6.01 -19.69
N ASN A 275 -20.39 -5.71 -18.40
CA ASN A 275 -21.34 -6.03 -17.33
C ASN A 275 -22.66 -5.26 -17.48
N LEU A 276 -22.60 -3.96 -17.81
CA LEU A 276 -23.79 -3.15 -18.10
C LEU A 276 -24.53 -3.65 -19.34
N TRP A 277 -23.81 -4.01 -20.41
CA TRP A 277 -24.38 -4.58 -21.64
C TRP A 277 -25.09 -5.91 -21.34
N ALA A 278 -24.45 -6.79 -20.57
CA ALA A 278 -25.00 -8.09 -20.20
C ALA A 278 -26.23 -7.96 -19.31
N ALA A 279 -26.22 -7.06 -18.32
CA ALA A 279 -27.38 -6.77 -17.48
C ALA A 279 -28.58 -6.29 -18.31
N PHE A 280 -28.35 -5.46 -19.33
CA PHE A 280 -29.41 -4.99 -20.23
C PHE A 280 -29.93 -6.10 -21.15
N HIS A 281 -29.07 -6.99 -21.64
CA HIS A 281 -29.42 -8.09 -22.56
C HIS A 281 -29.73 -9.42 -21.84
N GLY A 282 -30.21 -9.38 -20.59
CA GLY A 282 -30.70 -10.55 -19.87
C GLY A 282 -29.63 -11.61 -19.54
N GLY A 283 -28.38 -11.18 -19.36
CA GLY A 283 -27.24 -12.04 -19.07
C GLY A 283 -26.50 -12.59 -20.30
N ALA A 284 -26.90 -12.21 -21.52
CA ALA A 284 -26.11 -12.50 -22.71
C ALA A 284 -24.74 -11.78 -22.65
N LEU A 285 -23.73 -12.31 -23.33
CA LEU A 285 -22.45 -11.63 -23.57
C LEU A 285 -22.43 -11.02 -24.97
N PRO A 286 -21.75 -9.87 -25.18
CA PRO A 286 -21.61 -9.26 -26.49
C PRO A 286 -20.72 -10.10 -27.41
N GLU A 287 -21.01 -10.12 -28.71
CA GLU A 287 -20.22 -10.84 -29.72
C GLU A 287 -18.84 -10.20 -29.93
N SER A 288 -18.73 -8.88 -29.72
CA SER A 288 -17.47 -8.14 -29.86
C SER A 288 -17.50 -6.80 -29.09
N VAL A 289 -16.34 -6.17 -28.91
CA VAL A 289 -16.23 -4.85 -28.26
C VAL A 289 -16.94 -3.76 -29.09
N GLU A 290 -16.92 -3.89 -30.41
CA GLU A 290 -17.62 -3.00 -31.35
C GLU A 290 -19.15 -3.09 -31.19
N GLN A 291 -19.71 -4.21 -30.72
CA GLN A 291 -21.12 -4.29 -30.35
C GLN A 291 -21.42 -3.44 -29.11
N ILE A 292 -20.61 -3.56 -28.05
CA ILE A 292 -20.75 -2.77 -26.80
C ILE A 292 -20.75 -1.27 -27.11
N GLY A 293 -19.85 -0.82 -28.00
CA GLY A 293 -19.78 0.57 -28.43
C GLY A 293 -20.94 1.00 -29.34
N ARG A 294 -21.35 0.18 -30.31
CA ARG A 294 -22.53 0.46 -31.17
C ARG A 294 -23.82 0.58 -30.36
N ASP A 295 -23.96 -0.24 -29.32
CA ASP A 295 -25.12 -0.26 -28.45
C ASP A 295 -25.06 0.82 -27.35
N GLY A 296 -23.99 1.64 -27.31
CA GLY A 296 -23.86 2.82 -26.45
C GLY A 296 -23.43 2.53 -25.01
N PHE A 297 -22.88 1.35 -24.72
CA PHE A 297 -22.45 0.95 -23.37
C PHE A 297 -21.00 1.32 -23.05
N LEU A 298 -20.18 1.64 -24.07
CA LEU A 298 -18.91 2.32 -23.87
C LEU A 298 -19.15 3.83 -23.77
N ALA A 299 -18.66 4.44 -22.69
CA ALA A 299 -18.71 5.90 -22.48
C ALA A 299 -17.77 6.71 -23.43
N TYR A 300 -17.01 6.00 -24.26
CA TYR A 300 -16.11 6.52 -25.28
C TYR A 300 -16.53 5.91 -26.62
N SER A 301 -16.31 6.63 -27.73
CA SER A 301 -16.53 5.98 -29.03
C SER A 301 -15.52 4.84 -29.20
N THR A 302 -15.94 3.74 -29.84
CA THR A 302 -15.01 2.66 -30.18
C THR A 302 -13.89 3.18 -31.07
N GLU A 303 -14.16 4.21 -31.88
CA GLU A 303 -13.18 4.87 -32.74
C GLU A 303 -12.08 5.58 -31.93
N ASP A 304 -12.38 6.27 -30.81
CA ASP A 304 -11.37 6.93 -29.98
C ASP A 304 -10.43 5.93 -29.29
N ILE A 305 -10.98 4.83 -28.77
CA ILE A 305 -10.21 3.76 -28.13
C ILE A 305 -9.36 3.03 -29.18
N LEU A 306 -9.95 2.67 -30.33
CA LEU A 306 -9.23 2.00 -31.41
C LEU A 306 -8.20 2.92 -32.07
N ALA A 307 -8.45 4.22 -32.21
CA ALA A 307 -7.49 5.21 -32.69
C ALA A 307 -6.33 5.37 -31.71
N SER A 308 -6.59 5.40 -30.40
CA SER A 308 -5.53 5.43 -29.37
C SER A 308 -4.66 4.17 -29.42
N ILE A 309 -5.26 2.98 -29.61
CA ILE A 309 -4.55 1.71 -29.76
C ILE A 309 -3.80 1.65 -31.11
N ALA A 310 -4.37 2.17 -32.19
CA ALA A 310 -3.76 2.21 -33.51
C ALA A 310 -2.56 3.18 -33.55
N ALA A 311 -2.71 4.39 -33.03
CA ALA A 311 -1.63 5.36 -32.90
C ALA A 311 -0.49 4.83 -32.01
N TRP A 312 -0.82 4.09 -30.94
CA TRP A 312 0.20 3.41 -30.14
C TRP A 312 0.93 2.32 -30.93
N ARG A 313 0.21 1.47 -31.69
CA ARG A 313 0.82 0.44 -32.55
C ARG A 313 1.67 1.03 -33.68
N GLU A 314 1.25 2.14 -34.27
CA GLU A 314 1.97 2.84 -35.32
C GLU A 314 3.27 3.47 -34.77
N ALA A 315 3.20 4.10 -33.59
CA ALA A 315 4.35 4.72 -32.94
C ALA A 315 5.40 3.72 -32.40
N HIS A 316 5.01 2.48 -32.08
CA HIS A 316 5.89 1.48 -31.44
C HIS A 316 6.19 0.24 -32.32
N GLY A 317 5.57 0.15 -33.49
CA GLY A 317 5.67 -0.98 -34.42
C GLY A 317 4.88 -2.22 -33.99
N THR A 318 4.94 -3.27 -34.81
CA THR A 318 4.35 -4.59 -34.50
C THR A 318 5.19 -5.32 -33.43
N VAL A 319 5.14 -4.83 -32.19
CA VAL A 319 5.42 -5.65 -31.02
C VAL A 319 4.19 -6.53 -30.80
N ASP A 320 4.36 -7.85 -30.84
CA ASP A 320 3.26 -8.78 -30.54
C ASP A 320 2.71 -8.47 -29.15
N MET A 321 1.38 -8.33 -29.04
CA MET A 321 0.76 -8.14 -27.73
C MET A 321 0.99 -9.38 -26.87
N PRO A 322 1.25 -9.23 -25.56
CA PRO A 322 1.37 -10.37 -24.65
C PRO A 322 0.12 -11.27 -24.79
N PRO A 323 0.27 -12.61 -24.91
CA PRO A 323 -0.83 -13.52 -25.24
C PRO A 323 -1.95 -13.64 -24.17
N GLY A 324 -1.89 -12.87 -23.09
CA GLY A 324 -2.95 -12.76 -22.09
C GLY A 324 -4.25 -12.13 -22.62
N LEU A 325 -4.16 -11.19 -23.58
CA LEU A 325 -5.35 -10.48 -24.09
C LEU A 325 -6.30 -11.38 -24.90
N THR A 326 -5.80 -12.46 -25.52
CA THR A 326 -6.63 -13.48 -26.19
C THR A 326 -7.20 -14.53 -25.23
N THR A 327 -6.72 -14.57 -23.99
CA THR A 327 -7.07 -15.60 -22.99
C THR A 327 -8.20 -15.15 -22.07
N LEU A 328 -8.30 -13.84 -21.77
CA LEU A 328 -9.35 -13.25 -20.94
C LEU A 328 -10.78 -13.37 -21.50
N ALA A 329 -10.94 -13.70 -22.79
CA ALA A 329 -12.25 -13.97 -23.40
C ALA A 329 -12.79 -15.40 -23.12
N ARG A 330 -12.07 -16.25 -22.36
CA ARG A 330 -12.45 -17.66 -22.13
C ARG A 330 -12.80 -18.04 -20.69
N GLU A 331 -12.45 -17.22 -19.69
CA GLU A 331 -12.58 -17.58 -18.27
C GLU A 331 -13.42 -16.51 -17.54
N GLY A 332 -14.70 -16.80 -17.32
CA GLY A 332 -15.68 -15.85 -16.76
C GLY A 332 -16.06 -16.09 -15.30
N PHE A 333 -16.27 -15.00 -14.55
CA PHE A 333 -16.87 -14.85 -13.21
C PHE A 333 -17.15 -13.34 -12.99
N PHE A 334 -18.14 -12.83 -12.23
CA PHE A 334 -19.25 -13.35 -11.40
C PHE A 334 -20.50 -12.44 -11.66
N PRO A 335 -21.74 -12.81 -11.26
CA PRO A 335 -22.91 -11.95 -11.49
C PRO A 335 -22.98 -10.76 -10.52
N LEU A 336 -23.48 -9.61 -11.01
CA LEU A 336 -23.83 -8.44 -10.19
C LEU A 336 -25.35 -8.29 -10.06
N ASP A 337 -25.78 -7.73 -8.93
CA ASP A 337 -27.17 -7.48 -8.56
C ASP A 337 -27.81 -6.40 -9.48
N PRO A 338 -28.96 -6.69 -10.15
CA PRO A 338 -29.61 -5.75 -11.07
C PRO A 338 -30.33 -4.57 -10.41
N ALA A 339 -30.28 -4.40 -9.08
CA ALA A 339 -31.11 -3.42 -8.37
C ALA A 339 -30.82 -1.92 -8.63
N HIS A 340 -29.67 -1.55 -9.23
CA HIS A 340 -29.25 -0.14 -9.36
C HIS A 340 -28.60 0.21 -10.71
N PRO A 341 -29.34 0.84 -11.66
CA PRO A 341 -28.74 1.40 -12.88
C PRO A 341 -28.06 2.77 -12.60
N PRO A 342 -26.81 3.01 -13.04
CA PRO A 342 -26.16 4.29 -12.85
C PRO A 342 -26.61 5.35 -13.87
N GLU A 343 -26.76 6.60 -13.41
CA GLU A 343 -27.04 7.74 -14.29
C GLU A 343 -25.84 8.10 -15.20
N ARG A 344 -26.14 8.76 -16.32
CA ARG A 344 -25.24 9.00 -17.46
C ARG A 344 -23.88 9.62 -17.08
N LEU A 345 -22.80 8.85 -17.27
CA LEU A 345 -21.43 9.36 -17.35
C LEU A 345 -21.28 10.38 -18.50
N ARG A 346 -20.42 11.39 -18.33
CA ARG A 346 -20.17 12.46 -19.32
C ARG A 346 -18.70 12.54 -19.75
N PHE A 347 -18.53 13.11 -20.94
CA PHE A 347 -17.37 12.95 -21.83
C PHE A 347 -16.10 13.72 -21.43
N PHE A 348 -14.97 13.23 -21.95
CA PHE A 348 -13.67 13.89 -22.01
C PHE A 348 -13.25 14.03 -23.48
N ASP A 349 -12.64 15.15 -23.87
CA ASP A 349 -12.32 15.46 -25.28
C ASP A 349 -10.95 14.89 -25.68
N PHE A 350 -10.97 13.69 -26.27
CA PHE A 350 -9.76 12.98 -26.74
C PHE A 350 -9.31 13.40 -28.15
N ALA A 351 -10.16 14.04 -28.96
CA ALA A 351 -9.79 14.48 -30.31
C ALA A 351 -8.62 15.47 -30.26
N ARG A 352 -8.64 16.37 -29.28
CA ARG A 352 -7.56 17.32 -28.99
C ARG A 352 -6.26 16.66 -28.54
N TYR A 353 -6.33 15.52 -27.82
CA TYR A 353 -5.16 14.73 -27.43
C TYR A 353 -4.53 14.01 -28.64
N ALA A 354 -5.35 13.54 -29.58
CA ALA A 354 -4.87 12.89 -30.81
C ALA A 354 -4.18 13.88 -31.77
N GLU A 355 -4.74 15.08 -32.01
CA GLU A 355 -4.06 16.15 -32.78
C GLU A 355 -2.70 16.52 -32.17
N ASP A 356 -2.62 16.55 -30.84
CA ASP A 356 -1.41 16.89 -30.12
C ASP A 356 -0.31 15.81 -30.22
N VAL A 357 -0.68 14.54 -30.37
CA VAL A 357 0.25 13.43 -30.68
C VAL A 357 0.68 13.44 -32.14
N GLN A 358 -0.21 13.75 -33.09
CA GLN A 358 0.16 13.87 -34.51
C GLN A 358 1.19 14.99 -34.73
N THR A 359 0.95 16.15 -34.11
CA THR A 359 1.86 17.32 -34.15
C THR A 359 3.24 17.00 -33.55
N LEU A 360 3.30 16.12 -32.54
CA LEU A 360 4.55 15.66 -31.91
C LEU A 360 5.45 14.92 -32.92
N ILE A 361 4.86 14.02 -33.71
CA ILE A 361 5.56 13.15 -34.67
C ILE A 361 6.19 13.97 -35.79
N GLU A 362 5.42 14.92 -36.35
CA GLU A 362 5.89 15.79 -37.43
C GLU A 362 7.04 16.71 -36.97
N THR A 363 7.01 17.16 -35.72
CA THR A 363 8.01 18.10 -35.16
C THR A 363 9.31 17.40 -34.71
N ALA A 364 9.26 16.15 -34.27
CA ALA A 364 10.44 15.40 -33.81
C ALA A 364 11.31 14.81 -34.94
N THR A 365 10.69 14.51 -36.09
CA THR A 365 11.33 13.82 -37.24
C THR A 365 12.63 14.48 -37.77
N PRO A 366 12.80 15.83 -37.81
CA PRO A 366 14.04 16.45 -38.26
C PRO A 366 15.25 16.23 -37.35
N PHE A 367 15.05 16.11 -36.03
CA PHE A 367 16.16 15.99 -35.07
C PHE A 367 16.88 14.64 -35.16
N ALA A 368 16.16 13.55 -35.46
CA ALA A 368 16.74 12.22 -35.64
C ALA A 368 17.80 12.19 -36.78
N ARG A 369 17.60 12.97 -37.85
CA ARG A 369 18.49 12.99 -39.02
C ARG A 369 19.81 13.73 -38.82
N ILE A 370 19.85 14.70 -37.89
CA ILE A 370 21.09 15.45 -37.59
C ILE A 370 22.06 14.57 -36.79
N THR A 371 21.53 13.79 -35.83
CA THR A 371 22.32 12.90 -34.97
C THR A 371 22.99 11.75 -35.74
N GLU A 372 22.37 11.29 -36.84
CA GLU A 372 22.92 10.25 -37.73
C GLU A 372 24.17 10.72 -38.49
N GLN A 373 24.30 12.02 -38.77
CA GLN A 373 25.35 12.56 -39.62
C GLN A 373 26.67 12.89 -38.88
N GLU A 374 26.65 13.08 -37.56
CA GLU A 374 27.84 13.48 -36.78
C GLU A 374 28.55 12.33 -36.04
N LEU A 375 27.91 11.19 -35.78
CA LEU A 375 28.42 10.19 -34.81
C LEU A 375 29.25 9.01 -35.36
N GLY A 376 29.39 8.84 -36.68
CA GLY A 376 30.44 8.01 -37.30
C GLY A 376 30.60 6.58 -36.74
N LEU A 377 29.49 5.83 -36.61
CA LEU A 377 29.39 4.61 -35.77
C LEU A 377 29.99 3.30 -36.34
N GLU A 378 31.02 3.34 -37.20
CA GLU A 378 31.68 2.11 -37.70
C GLU A 378 32.62 1.42 -36.69
N LYS A 379 32.95 2.04 -35.55
CA LYS A 379 34.02 1.58 -34.65
C LYS A 379 33.63 0.78 -33.40
N TYR A 380 32.34 0.54 -33.14
CA TYR A 380 31.87 -0.06 -31.87
C TYR A 380 31.44 -1.54 -31.95
N LEU A 381 31.52 -2.20 -33.11
CA LEU A 381 31.03 -3.57 -33.32
C LEU A 381 32.03 -4.72 -33.04
N THR A 382 33.11 -4.49 -32.28
CA THR A 382 34.18 -5.50 -32.07
C THR A 382 34.66 -5.66 -30.62
N VAL A 383 33.76 -5.54 -29.63
CA VAL A 383 34.04 -5.93 -28.24
C VAL A 383 32.94 -6.86 -27.71
N GLU A 384 32.93 -8.09 -28.23
CA GLU A 384 32.08 -9.18 -27.74
C GLU A 384 32.96 -10.33 -27.24
N ASN A 385 32.54 -10.99 -26.15
CA ASN A 385 33.24 -12.03 -25.36
C ASN A 385 34.30 -11.54 -24.34
N ARG A 386 33.90 -11.47 -23.05
CA ARG A 386 34.60 -12.07 -21.88
C ARG A 386 33.99 -11.64 -20.54
N LEU A 387 32.94 -12.34 -20.07
CA LEU A 387 32.62 -12.48 -18.64
C LEU A 387 31.90 -13.83 -18.42
N PRO A 388 32.53 -14.82 -17.78
CA PRO A 388 31.80 -15.91 -17.13
C PRO A 388 31.27 -15.43 -15.76
N ASP A 389 30.25 -16.12 -15.25
CA ASP A 389 29.65 -15.94 -13.92
C ASP A 389 28.84 -14.65 -13.69
N CYS A 390 27.60 -14.63 -14.21
CA CYS A 390 26.55 -13.70 -13.79
C CYS A 390 25.22 -14.47 -13.58
N PRO A 391 24.42 -14.21 -12.52
CA PRO A 391 23.20 -14.96 -12.25
C PRO A 391 22.10 -14.80 -13.32
N LEU A 392 21.22 -15.80 -13.40
CA LEU A 392 20.40 -16.14 -14.58
C LEU A 392 19.38 -15.10 -15.09
N ASN A 393 19.20 -13.94 -14.44
CA ASN A 393 18.09 -13.02 -14.72
C ASN A 393 18.40 -11.87 -15.69
N LEU A 394 19.66 -11.65 -16.11
CA LEU A 394 19.98 -10.56 -17.05
C LEU A 394 19.78 -10.92 -18.54
N HIS A 395 19.73 -12.21 -18.89
CA HIS A 395 19.75 -12.64 -20.30
C HIS A 395 18.44 -12.31 -21.05
N TYR A 396 17.33 -12.11 -20.32
CA TYR A 396 16.03 -11.75 -20.90
C TYR A 396 15.91 -10.25 -21.27
N LEU A 397 16.78 -9.39 -20.75
CA LEU A 397 16.74 -7.93 -20.95
C LEU A 397 17.68 -7.43 -22.07
N MET A 398 18.64 -8.26 -22.52
CA MET A 398 19.66 -7.85 -23.50
C MET A 398 19.52 -8.46 -24.89
N SER A 399 18.47 -9.24 -25.16
CA SER A 399 18.18 -9.82 -26.49
C SER A 399 17.44 -8.86 -27.44
N GLY A 400 16.97 -7.70 -26.94
CA GLY A 400 16.33 -6.66 -27.73
C GLY A 400 17.32 -5.80 -28.50
N ASN A 401 17.62 -6.18 -29.75
CA ASN A 401 18.59 -5.53 -30.62
C ASN A 401 18.09 -4.15 -31.15
N ARG A 402 18.02 -3.14 -30.28
CA ARG A 402 17.72 -1.73 -30.62
C ARG A 402 18.95 -0.86 -30.46
N THR A 403 19.15 0.06 -31.40
CA THR A 403 20.31 0.95 -31.42
C THR A 403 20.17 2.04 -30.34
N GLY A 404 21.28 2.67 -29.94
CA GLY A 404 21.24 3.79 -29.00
C GLY A 404 20.43 5.00 -29.50
N ILE A 405 20.24 5.12 -30.81
CA ILE A 405 19.49 6.19 -31.48
C ILE A 405 17.99 6.09 -31.16
N ASP A 406 17.44 4.86 -31.18
CA ASP A 406 16.02 4.60 -30.86
C ASP A 406 15.65 5.04 -29.43
N ARG A 407 16.61 4.91 -28.49
CA ARG A 407 16.42 5.29 -27.09
C ARG A 407 16.41 6.80 -26.89
N ILE A 408 17.30 7.52 -27.58
CA ILE A 408 17.40 8.99 -27.47
C ILE A 408 16.18 9.67 -28.10
N ALA A 409 15.69 9.19 -29.24
CA ALA A 409 14.47 9.71 -29.87
C ALA A 409 13.22 9.51 -28.98
N LEU A 410 13.10 8.34 -28.34
CA LEU A 410 12.03 8.04 -27.39
C LEU A 410 12.06 8.99 -26.18
N LEU A 411 13.25 9.21 -25.59
CA LEU A 411 13.43 10.11 -24.44
C LEU A 411 13.10 11.57 -24.78
N GLY A 412 13.44 12.03 -25.99
CA GLY A 412 13.09 13.37 -26.47
C GLY A 412 11.57 13.58 -26.62
N GLY A 413 10.87 12.61 -27.20
CA GLY A 413 9.40 12.63 -27.32
C GLY A 413 8.69 12.60 -25.97
N ILE A 414 9.12 11.70 -25.08
CA ILE A 414 8.59 11.57 -23.71
C ILE A 414 8.78 12.87 -22.91
N GLY A 415 9.94 13.54 -23.03
CA GLY A 415 10.20 14.80 -22.33
C GLY A 415 9.21 15.92 -22.67
N TYR A 416 8.83 16.05 -23.94
CA TYR A 416 7.85 17.06 -24.38
C TYR A 416 6.41 16.69 -23.96
N VAL A 417 6.04 15.41 -24.05
CA VAL A 417 4.73 14.93 -23.57
C VAL A 417 4.58 15.18 -22.07
N ILE A 418 5.62 14.91 -21.29
CA ILE A 418 5.62 15.19 -19.84
C ILE A 418 5.46 16.68 -19.55
N ASP A 419 6.18 17.59 -20.22
CA ASP A 419 6.00 19.03 -20.00
C ASP A 419 4.59 19.51 -20.39
N ARG A 420 3.99 18.96 -21.44
CA ARG A 420 2.65 19.35 -21.90
C ARG A 420 1.53 18.78 -21.01
N VAL A 421 1.63 17.53 -20.60
CA VAL A 421 0.72 16.92 -19.61
C VAL A 421 0.86 17.63 -18.25
N ASP A 422 2.08 17.97 -17.83
CA ASP A 422 2.32 18.72 -16.59
C ASP A 422 1.79 20.17 -16.65
N ARG A 423 1.79 20.82 -17.83
CA ARG A 423 1.06 22.07 -18.03
C ARG A 423 -0.46 21.88 -17.93
N GLN A 424 -1.02 20.86 -18.60
CA GLN A 424 -2.46 20.58 -18.55
C GLN A 424 -2.95 20.18 -17.14
N VAL A 425 -2.16 19.42 -16.39
CA VAL A 425 -2.43 19.07 -14.98
C VAL A 425 -2.33 20.31 -14.10
N ARG A 426 -1.31 21.17 -14.29
CA ARG A 426 -1.23 22.46 -13.58
C ARG A 426 -2.42 23.37 -13.86
N ASP A 427 -2.85 23.48 -15.12
CA ASP A 427 -4.02 24.29 -15.50
C ASP A 427 -5.33 23.71 -14.95
N THR A 428 -5.47 22.37 -14.92
CA THR A 428 -6.64 21.68 -14.34
C THR A 428 -6.69 21.84 -12.82
N ASN A 429 -5.55 21.67 -12.13
CA ASN A 429 -5.46 21.86 -10.69
C ASN A 429 -5.71 23.32 -10.31
N ARG A 430 -5.17 24.28 -11.07
CA ARG A 430 -5.44 25.70 -10.89
C ARG A 430 -6.92 26.03 -11.07
N LEU A 431 -7.58 25.47 -12.10
CA LEU A 431 -9.03 25.62 -12.31
C LEU A 431 -9.82 25.04 -11.12
N PHE A 432 -9.38 23.93 -10.54
CA PHE A 432 -9.99 23.34 -9.34
C PHE A 432 -9.80 24.22 -8.10
N GLU A 433 -8.57 24.70 -7.84
CA GLU A 433 -8.26 25.62 -6.73
C GLU A 433 -9.03 26.95 -6.84
N ASP A 434 -9.10 27.53 -8.04
CA ASP A 434 -9.84 28.77 -8.31
C ASP A 434 -11.36 28.54 -8.13
N THR A 435 -11.89 27.40 -8.61
CA THR A 435 -13.31 27.03 -8.40
C THR A 435 -13.63 26.78 -6.92
N ALA A 436 -12.74 26.13 -6.17
CA ALA A 436 -12.92 25.89 -4.74
C ALA A 436 -12.90 27.21 -3.96
N ARG A 437 -12.01 28.14 -4.33
CA ARG A 437 -11.95 29.50 -3.75
C ARG A 437 -13.23 30.29 -4.03
N ASP A 438 -13.73 30.24 -5.26
CA ASP A 438 -15.00 30.87 -5.66
C ASP A 438 -16.19 30.27 -4.87
N LEU A 439 -16.28 28.94 -4.74
CA LEU A 439 -17.32 28.26 -3.94
C LEU A 439 -17.30 28.70 -2.47
N VAL A 440 -16.14 28.74 -1.82
CA VAL A 440 -16.00 29.20 -0.43
C VAL A 440 -16.43 30.66 -0.29
N ALA A 441 -16.06 31.53 -1.23
CA ALA A 441 -16.46 32.94 -1.21
C ALA A 441 -17.97 33.14 -1.40
N ILE A 442 -18.60 32.36 -2.29
CA ILE A 442 -20.06 32.36 -2.49
C ILE A 442 -20.78 31.88 -1.23
N VAL A 443 -20.33 30.77 -0.62
CA VAL A 443 -20.91 30.21 0.61
C VAL A 443 -20.84 31.19 1.78
N ASN A 444 -19.73 31.92 1.93
CA ASN A 444 -19.61 32.95 2.96
C ASN A 444 -20.60 34.10 2.72
N ARG A 445 -20.76 34.57 1.47
CA ARG A 445 -21.77 35.60 1.15
C ARG A 445 -23.21 35.12 1.33
N LEU A 446 -23.50 33.85 1.07
CA LEU A 446 -24.81 33.26 1.36
C LEU A 446 -25.11 33.25 2.87
N ARG A 447 -24.11 32.96 3.70
CA ARG A 447 -24.22 33.07 5.17
C ARG A 447 -24.45 34.52 5.61
N GLU A 448 -23.66 35.47 5.13
CA GLU A 448 -23.81 36.90 5.42
C GLU A 448 -25.19 37.42 5.01
N HIS A 449 -25.64 37.10 3.79
CA HIS A 449 -26.97 37.47 3.31
C HIS A 449 -28.07 36.87 4.18
N ARG A 450 -28.00 35.57 4.50
CA ARG A 450 -28.99 34.88 5.36
C ARG A 450 -29.05 35.45 6.77
N VAL A 451 -27.92 35.88 7.34
CA VAL A 451 -27.88 36.58 8.63
C VAL A 451 -28.53 37.97 8.54
N ALA A 452 -28.36 38.68 7.43
CA ALA A 452 -28.89 40.03 7.24
C ALA A 452 -30.39 40.08 6.88
N SER A 453 -30.89 39.16 6.04
CA SER A 453 -32.27 39.16 5.52
C SER A 453 -33.18 38.09 6.14
N GLY A 454 -32.62 37.10 6.84
CA GLY A 454 -33.35 35.94 7.36
C GLY A 454 -33.67 34.85 6.32
N ALA A 455 -33.34 35.07 5.05
CA ALA A 455 -33.58 34.14 3.94
C ALA A 455 -32.33 34.02 3.04
N TYR A 456 -32.29 32.98 2.20
CA TYR A 456 -31.32 32.96 1.10
C TYR A 456 -31.78 33.90 -0.03
N PRO A 457 -30.86 34.47 -0.83
CA PRO A 457 -31.21 35.29 -1.98
C PRO A 457 -31.96 34.46 -3.03
N ALA A 458 -32.85 35.08 -3.81
CA ALA A 458 -33.65 34.36 -4.80
C ALA A 458 -32.82 33.87 -6.00
N THR A 459 -31.73 34.58 -6.30
CA THR A 459 -30.75 34.24 -7.34
C THR A 459 -29.33 34.40 -6.83
N ILE A 460 -28.39 33.64 -7.38
CA ILE A 460 -26.97 33.74 -7.00
C ILE A 460 -26.36 35.11 -7.39
N ASP A 461 -26.88 35.75 -8.44
CA ASP A 461 -26.42 37.06 -8.92
C ASP A 461 -26.68 38.20 -7.91
N GLU A 462 -27.68 38.07 -7.02
CA GLU A 462 -27.95 39.05 -5.94
C GLU A 462 -26.74 39.25 -5.01
N LEU A 463 -25.90 38.21 -4.82
CA LEU A 463 -24.65 38.26 -4.03
C LEU A 463 -23.54 39.11 -4.66
N PHE A 464 -23.73 39.53 -5.92
CA PHE A 464 -22.80 40.34 -6.70
C PHE A 464 -23.35 41.75 -7.00
N SER A 465 -24.44 42.15 -6.34
CA SER A 465 -25.07 43.47 -6.52
C SER A 465 -24.11 44.64 -6.21
N PRO A 466 -24.23 45.79 -6.89
CA PRO A 466 -23.29 46.90 -6.74
C PRO A 466 -23.30 47.48 -5.31
N GLY A 467 -22.18 47.34 -4.59
CA GLY A 467 -22.02 47.83 -3.22
C GLY A 467 -21.23 46.89 -2.31
N LEU A 468 -21.24 45.58 -2.61
CA LEU A 468 -20.29 44.63 -2.04
C LEU A 468 -19.00 44.66 -2.86
N ALA A 469 -17.86 44.33 -2.24
CA ALA A 469 -16.58 44.23 -2.95
C ALA A 469 -16.73 43.24 -4.14
N PRO A 470 -16.17 43.53 -5.32
CA PRO A 470 -16.29 42.64 -6.46
C PRO A 470 -15.63 41.30 -6.12
N LEU A 471 -16.37 40.22 -6.29
CA LEU A 471 -15.78 38.90 -6.50
C LEU A 471 -15.29 38.91 -7.94
N GLU A 472 -13.97 38.88 -8.16
CA GLU A 472 -13.44 38.52 -9.47
C GLU A 472 -13.91 37.08 -9.75
N ARG A 473 -14.79 36.89 -10.74
CA ARG A 473 -15.15 35.55 -11.23
C ARG A 473 -13.90 35.00 -11.93
N GLY A 474 -12.99 34.37 -11.18
CA GLY A 474 -11.67 33.97 -11.69
C GLY A 474 -11.75 33.05 -12.91
N THR A 475 -12.84 32.30 -13.02
CA THR A 475 -13.12 31.36 -14.12
C THR A 475 -14.20 31.83 -15.10
N GLY A 476 -15.02 32.82 -14.73
CA GLY A 476 -16.19 33.27 -15.51
C GLY A 476 -17.35 32.26 -15.62
N GLN A 477 -17.30 31.13 -14.92
CA GLN A 477 -18.20 29.99 -15.15
C GLN A 477 -19.51 30.04 -14.33
N PRO A 478 -20.58 29.39 -14.81
CA PRO A 478 -21.85 29.31 -14.10
C PRO A 478 -21.81 28.32 -12.93
N PHE A 479 -22.49 28.68 -11.84
CA PHE A 479 -22.78 27.79 -10.71
C PHE A 479 -24.27 27.44 -10.72
N ALA A 480 -24.62 26.20 -10.37
CA ALA A 480 -26.00 25.83 -10.09
C ALA A 480 -26.32 26.17 -8.62
N TYR A 481 -27.45 26.79 -8.38
CA TYR A 481 -27.85 27.30 -7.07
C TYR A 481 -29.32 26.97 -6.79
N ASP A 482 -29.59 26.45 -5.59
CA ASP A 482 -30.95 26.23 -5.08
C ASP A 482 -31.25 27.24 -3.95
N PRO A 483 -32.16 28.21 -4.18
CA PRO A 483 -32.53 29.21 -3.17
C PRO A 483 -33.34 28.65 -2.00
N ALA A 484 -33.92 27.45 -2.11
CA ALA A 484 -34.66 26.84 -0.99
C ALA A 484 -33.71 26.26 0.08
N THR A 485 -32.59 25.70 -0.34
CA THR A 485 -31.60 25.04 0.54
C THR A 485 -30.34 25.87 0.78
N GLY A 486 -30.04 26.81 -0.12
CA GLY A 486 -28.78 27.56 -0.15
C GLY A 486 -27.60 26.74 -0.73
N ILE A 487 -27.86 25.59 -1.34
CA ILE A 487 -26.83 24.74 -1.93
C ILE A 487 -26.31 25.37 -3.22
N VAL A 488 -24.98 25.43 -3.35
CA VAL A 488 -24.27 25.85 -4.57
C VAL A 488 -23.42 24.70 -5.07
N ARG A 489 -23.44 24.47 -6.39
CA ARG A 489 -22.66 23.44 -7.09
C ARG A 489 -21.90 24.07 -8.24
N SER A 490 -20.63 23.68 -8.42
CA SER A 490 -19.94 23.94 -9.70
C SER A 490 -20.54 23.06 -10.79
N VAL A 491 -20.78 23.62 -11.98
CA VAL A 491 -21.30 22.87 -13.14
C VAL A 491 -20.25 21.88 -13.68
N TYR A 492 -18.96 22.11 -13.44
CA TYR A 492 -17.86 21.22 -13.86
C TYR A 492 -17.41 20.25 -12.76
N PHE A 493 -17.58 20.61 -11.48
CA PHE A 493 -17.13 19.80 -10.35
C PHE A 493 -18.28 19.59 -9.34
N PRO A 494 -19.23 18.66 -9.61
CA PRO A 494 -20.42 18.44 -8.78
C PRO A 494 -20.15 17.71 -7.44
N GLN A 495 -18.90 17.28 -7.20
CA GLN A 495 -18.43 16.51 -6.06
C GLN A 495 -17.36 17.33 -5.30
N PRO A 496 -17.73 18.52 -4.80
CA PRO A 496 -18.31 18.53 -3.46
C PRO A 496 -19.59 19.37 -3.34
N GLU A 497 -20.61 18.79 -2.68
CA GLU A 497 -21.77 19.55 -2.22
C GLU A 497 -21.41 20.33 -0.96
N LEU A 498 -21.22 21.65 -1.08
CA LEU A 498 -21.10 22.54 0.09
C LEU A 498 -22.50 22.92 0.59
N VAL A 499 -23.04 22.06 1.45
CA VAL A 499 -24.29 22.34 2.18
C VAL A 499 -23.99 23.38 3.27
N ILE A 500 -24.78 24.47 3.29
CA ILE A 500 -24.79 25.39 4.41
C ILE A 500 -25.63 24.76 5.51
N ASP A 501 -24.95 24.05 6.41
CA ASP A 501 -25.49 23.38 7.58
C ASP A 501 -26.55 24.26 8.30
N PRO A 502 -27.79 23.78 8.49
CA PRO A 502 -28.88 24.54 9.12
C PRO A 502 -28.73 24.68 10.64
N MET A 503 -27.60 25.23 11.11
CA MET A 503 -27.36 25.66 12.51
C MET A 503 -27.79 24.60 13.56
N GLU A 504 -27.20 23.40 13.52
CA GLU A 504 -27.01 22.71 14.80
C GLU A 504 -26.13 23.57 15.71
N GLY A 505 -26.50 23.61 16.99
CA GLY A 505 -26.12 24.71 17.88
C GLY A 505 -24.62 24.87 18.06
N VAL A 506 -24.11 26.07 17.73
CA VAL A 506 -22.73 26.47 18.03
C VAL A 506 -22.51 26.37 19.55
N ASP A 507 -21.69 25.40 19.97
CA ASP A 507 -21.27 25.26 21.36
C ASP A 507 -20.49 26.52 21.80
N PRO A 508 -20.93 27.24 22.85
CA PRO A 508 -20.20 28.40 23.39
C PRO A 508 -18.75 28.12 23.81
N PHE A 509 -18.33 26.86 23.93
CA PHE A 509 -16.96 26.50 24.33
C PHE A 509 -15.84 26.88 23.35
N LEU A 510 -16.15 27.22 22.09
CA LEU A 510 -15.12 27.50 21.07
C LEU A 510 -14.75 28.99 20.91
N MET A 511 -15.34 29.92 21.67
CA MET A 511 -14.81 31.29 21.78
C MET A 511 -14.02 31.49 23.08
N GLY A 512 -12.70 31.65 22.94
CA GLY A 512 -11.78 31.77 24.07
C GLY A 512 -12.11 32.92 25.02
N GLN A 513 -12.40 32.58 26.27
CA GLN A 513 -12.37 33.48 27.42
C GLN A 513 -11.20 33.05 28.34
N PRO A 514 -10.40 33.98 28.89
CA PRO A 514 -9.29 33.63 29.76
C PRO A 514 -9.80 33.06 31.09
N ARG A 515 -9.30 31.88 31.49
CA ARG A 515 -9.57 31.35 32.83
C ARG A 515 -8.97 32.28 33.89
N PRO A 516 -9.69 32.55 35.00
CA PRO A 516 -9.09 33.26 36.13
C PRO A 516 -8.01 32.39 36.78
N LEU A 517 -6.89 33.01 37.12
CA LEU A 517 -5.86 32.42 37.98
C LEU A 517 -6.40 32.32 39.40
N ASP A 518 -6.62 31.09 39.89
CA ASP A 518 -6.89 30.82 41.31
C ASP A 518 -5.59 30.29 41.95
N GLU A 519 -4.84 31.20 42.57
CA GLU A 519 -3.56 30.89 43.22
C GLU A 519 -3.79 30.18 44.57
N ARG A 520 -3.43 28.90 44.65
CA ARG A 520 -3.08 28.26 45.93
C ARG A 520 -1.82 27.40 45.79
N PRO A 521 -0.72 27.73 46.48
CA PRO A 521 0.50 26.94 46.41
C PRO A 521 0.33 25.59 47.12
N ARG A 522 0.75 24.50 46.46
CA ARG A 522 1.00 23.22 47.14
C ARG A 522 2.37 23.27 47.82
N PRO A 523 2.54 22.65 49.00
CA PRO A 523 3.78 22.74 49.77
C PRO A 523 4.92 21.96 49.12
N ALA A 524 6.14 22.48 49.25
CA ALA A 524 7.35 21.87 48.70
C ALA A 524 7.68 20.53 49.38
N THR A 525 7.93 19.50 48.58
CA THR A 525 8.50 18.23 49.04
C THR A 525 9.99 18.40 49.30
N ALA A 526 10.42 18.20 50.54
CA ALA A 526 11.83 18.29 50.93
C ALA A 526 12.65 17.11 50.38
N SER A 527 13.84 17.42 49.85
CA SER A 527 14.84 16.41 49.44
C SER A 527 15.72 16.00 50.63
N PRO A 528 15.96 14.71 50.89
CA PRO A 528 16.81 14.26 51.99
C PRO A 528 18.22 13.88 51.52
N GLU A 529 19.21 14.74 51.78
CA GLU A 529 20.64 14.36 51.69
C GLU A 529 21.46 14.93 52.86
N ALA A 530 22.58 14.24 53.15
CA ALA A 530 23.65 14.60 54.09
C ALA A 530 23.34 14.60 55.61
N SER A 531 23.54 13.45 56.27
CA SER A 531 24.06 13.38 57.65
C SER A 531 24.82 12.09 57.97
N ARG A 532 26.13 12.05 57.65
CA ARG A 532 27.10 11.10 58.22
C ARG A 532 28.48 11.75 58.34
N GLN A 533 28.75 12.42 59.46
CA GLN A 533 30.10 12.70 59.96
C GLN A 533 30.04 13.03 61.47
N SER A 534 30.16 12.00 62.31
CA SER A 534 30.64 12.03 63.70
C SER A 534 30.80 10.59 64.19
#